data_AF-A0A142EQ41-F1
#
_entry.id   AF-A0A142EQ41-F1
#
_cell.length_a   1.000
_cell.length_b   1.000
_cell.length_c   1.000
_cell.angle_alpha   90.00
_cell.angle_beta   90.00
_cell.angle_gamma   90.00
#
_symmetry.space_group_name_H-M   'P 1'
#
loop_
_entity.id
_entity.type
_entity.pdbx_description
1 polymer ?
#
loop_
_entity_poly.entity_id
_entity_poly.type
_entity_poly.pdbx_seq_one_letter_code
_entity_poly.pdbx_strand_id
1 'polypeptide(L)'
;MEKLPKIKDFKAPQNYFEELPDQIISRSQTGIWRTLIPYASAAVVIICFGIWFLNPFTPSSQNEELIALDEEVLLYIESNQWSAEDVLSLSDDPNAILDEIIQEELDPLLIEETEDTYTF
;
A
#
# COMPACT_ATOMS: atom_id res chain seq x y z
N MET A 1 51.94 55.48 42.17
CA MET A 1 50.66 54.75 42.30
C MET A 1 49.65 55.45 41.42
N GLU A 2 49.39 54.87 40.25
CA GLU A 2 48.46 55.44 39.26
C GLU A 2 47.02 55.33 39.80
N LYS A 3 46.29 56.44 39.75
CA LYS A 3 44.90 56.53 40.22
C LYS A 3 44.00 55.93 39.14
N LEU A 4 43.60 54.67 39.30
CA LEU A 4 42.61 54.04 38.43
C LEU A 4 41.34 54.91 38.38
N PRO A 5 40.82 55.23 37.18
CA PRO A 5 39.61 56.05 37.05
C PRO A 5 38.44 55.32 37.72
N LYS A 6 37.75 56.00 38.63
CA LYS A 6 36.55 55.46 39.29
C LYS A 6 35.55 55.08 38.21
N ILE A 7 35.32 53.77 38.07
CA ILE A 7 34.37 53.20 37.13
C ILE A 7 33.01 53.80 37.45
N LYS A 8 32.37 54.42 36.46
CA LYS A 8 31.05 55.04 36.60
C LYS A 8 30.07 53.96 37.05
N ASP A 9 29.32 54.21 38.12
CA ASP A 9 28.35 53.25 38.65
C ASP A 9 27.44 52.74 37.52
N PHE A 10 27.41 51.41 37.32
CA PHE A 10 26.52 50.77 36.36
C PHE A 10 25.08 50.87 36.87
N LYS A 11 24.43 52.00 36.60
CA LYS A 11 23.00 52.17 36.86
C LYS A 11 22.23 51.74 35.63
N ALA A 12 21.22 50.90 35.84
CA ALA A 12 20.29 50.54 34.78
C ALA A 12 19.65 51.83 34.21
N PRO A 13 19.53 51.94 32.89
CA PRO A 13 18.81 53.05 32.28
C PRO A 13 17.37 53.10 32.80
N GLN A 14 16.83 54.29 32.91
CA GLN A 14 15.44 54.48 33.32
C GLN A 14 14.51 53.78 32.32
N ASN A 15 13.49 53.06 32.81
CA ASN A 15 12.56 52.25 32.03
C ASN A 15 13.13 51.04 31.25
N TYR A 16 14.41 50.69 31.41
CA TYR A 16 15.00 49.55 30.67
C TYR A 16 14.25 48.23 30.90
N PHE A 17 13.92 47.91 32.15
CA PHE A 17 13.22 46.69 32.51
C PHE A 17 11.71 46.75 32.29
N GLU A 18 11.15 47.95 32.13
CA GLU A 18 9.72 48.13 31.90
C GLU A 18 9.36 47.96 30.42
N GLU A 19 10.23 48.43 29.52
CA GLU A 19 10.02 48.31 28.06
C GLU A 19 10.54 46.97 27.49
N LEU A 20 11.41 46.28 28.21
CA LEU A 20 12.03 45.02 27.78
C LEU A 20 11.00 43.92 27.44
N PRO A 21 9.99 43.65 28.29
CA PRO A 21 8.97 42.65 28.00
C PRO A 21 8.22 42.95 26.70
N ASP A 22 7.82 44.21 26.52
CA ASP A 22 7.08 44.65 25.32
C ASP A 22 7.94 44.57 24.05
N GLN A 23 9.24 44.87 24.16
CA GLN A 23 10.19 44.72 23.07
C GLN A 23 10.46 43.25 22.70
N ILE A 24 10.46 42.34 23.67
CA ILE A 24 10.62 40.89 23.42
C ILE A 24 9.36 40.35 22.73
N ILE A 25 8.18 40.72 23.22
CA ILE A 25 6.90 40.27 22.67
C ILE A 25 6.71 40.78 21.23
N SER A 26 7.02 42.05 20.96
CA SER A 26 6.90 42.61 19.61
C SER A 26 7.84 41.93 18.61
N ARG A 27 9.06 41.56 19.03
CA ARG A 27 10.01 40.83 18.17
C ARG A 27 9.67 39.35 17.98
N SER A 28 9.00 38.71 18.94
CA SER A 28 8.62 37.30 18.81
C SER A 28 7.40 37.07 17.90
N GLN A 29 6.62 38.11 17.60
CA GLN A 29 5.39 38.01 16.81
C GLN A 29 5.60 38.14 15.29
N THR A 30 6.79 38.53 14.82
CA THR A 30 7.11 38.61 13.38
C THR A 30 7.46 37.23 12.81
N GLY A 31 6.51 36.29 12.89
CA GLY A 31 6.63 34.99 12.26
C GLY A 31 6.18 35.07 10.82
N ILE A 32 7.10 34.91 9.85
CA ILE A 32 6.80 34.71 8.42
C ILE A 32 5.77 33.58 8.24
N TRP A 33 5.73 32.64 9.19
CA TRP A 33 4.73 31.60 9.34
C TRP A 33 3.27 32.09 9.33
N ARG A 34 2.97 33.31 9.83
CA ARG A 34 1.59 33.85 9.79
C ARG A 34 1.08 34.10 8.38
N THR A 35 1.95 34.43 7.43
CA THR A 35 1.57 34.63 6.02
C THR A 35 1.57 33.33 5.22
N LEU A 36 2.22 32.27 5.72
CA LEU A 36 2.30 30.95 5.07
C LEU A 36 1.18 29.99 5.49
N ILE A 37 0.56 30.19 6.66
CA ILE A 37 -0.60 29.41 7.14
C ILE A 37 -1.76 29.32 6.11
N PRO A 38 -2.19 30.39 5.42
CA PRO A 38 -3.29 30.27 4.46
C PRO A 38 -2.89 29.47 3.21
N TYR A 39 -1.60 29.39 2.88
CA TYR A 39 -1.13 28.59 1.74
C TYR A 39 -0.98 27.11 2.09
N ALA A 40 -0.69 26.81 3.37
CA ALA A 40 -0.56 25.45 3.86
C ALA A 40 -1.87 24.64 3.70
N SER A 41 -3.04 25.25 3.87
CA SER A 41 -4.33 24.54 3.72
C SER A 41 -4.58 24.06 2.30
N ALA A 42 -4.26 24.88 1.29
CA ALA A 42 -4.43 24.50 -0.12
C ALA A 42 -3.45 23.39 -0.54
N ALA A 43 -2.20 23.46 -0.06
CA ALA A 43 -1.20 22.43 -0.33
C ALA A 43 -1.59 21.07 0.23
N VAL A 44 -2.17 21.02 1.44
CA VAL A 44 -2.63 19.76 2.05
C VAL A 44 -3.73 19.09 1.22
N VAL A 45 -4.67 19.86 0.68
CA VAL A 45 -5.74 19.32 -0.18
C VAL A 45 -5.13 18.70 -1.45
N ILE A 46 -4.19 19.40 -2.10
CA ILE A 46 -3.51 18.90 -3.32
C ILE A 46 -2.71 17.63 -3.01
N ILE A 47 -2.02 17.58 -1.86
CA ILE A 47 -1.26 16.40 -1.43
C ILE A 47 -2.18 15.22 -1.13
N CYS A 48 -3.32 15.43 -0.46
CA CYS A 48 -4.31 14.38 -0.23
C CYS A 48 -4.89 13.82 -1.54
N PHE A 49 -5.25 14.69 -2.49
CA PHE A 49 -5.72 14.26 -3.80
C PHE A 49 -4.63 13.57 -4.62
N GLY A 50 -3.39 14.06 -4.54
CA GLY A 50 -2.24 13.46 -5.20
C GLY A 50 -1.94 12.06 -4.65
N ILE A 51 -1.92 11.90 -3.33
CA ILE A 51 -1.73 10.60 -2.69
C ILE A 51 -2.89 9.67 -3.03
N TRP A 52 -4.14 10.15 -3.05
CA TRP A 52 -5.30 9.34 -3.43
C TRP A 52 -5.25 8.87 -4.88
N PHE A 53 -4.79 9.71 -5.81
CA PHE A 53 -4.66 9.37 -7.22
C PHE A 53 -3.45 8.46 -7.51
N LEU A 54 -2.33 8.65 -6.79
CA LEU A 54 -1.10 7.88 -6.99
C LEU A 54 -1.02 6.60 -6.15
N ASN A 55 -1.93 6.40 -5.19
CA ASN A 55 -1.96 5.19 -4.40
C ASN A 55 -2.92 4.19 -5.07
N PRO A 56 -2.42 3.22 -5.87
CA PRO A 56 -3.21 2.04 -6.18
C PRO A 56 -3.41 1.32 -4.85
N PHE A 57 -4.55 1.61 -4.20
CA PHE A 57 -5.03 0.82 -3.08
C PHE A 57 -5.28 -0.58 -3.65
N THR A 58 -4.27 -1.43 -3.66
CA THR A 58 -4.39 -2.85 -3.99
C THR A 58 -4.98 -3.49 -2.73
N PRO A 59 -6.26 -3.91 -2.76
CA PRO A 59 -6.80 -4.66 -1.63
C PRO A 59 -6.04 -5.99 -1.56
N SER A 60 -5.14 -6.12 -0.57
CA SER A 60 -4.50 -7.35 -0.09
C SER A 60 -4.42 -8.50 -1.11
N SER A 61 -3.22 -8.68 -1.67
CA SER A 61 -2.77 -9.53 -2.77
C SER A 61 -3.09 -11.04 -2.73
N GLN A 62 -3.91 -11.53 -1.80
CA GLN A 62 -4.17 -12.98 -1.70
C GLN A 62 -4.90 -13.53 -2.93
N ASN A 63 -5.84 -12.77 -3.49
CA ASN A 63 -6.56 -13.22 -4.68
C ASN A 63 -5.76 -13.00 -5.97
N GLU A 64 -4.94 -11.95 -6.05
CA GLU A 64 -4.09 -11.71 -7.23
C GLU A 64 -2.94 -12.73 -7.32
N GLU A 65 -2.37 -13.14 -6.18
CA GLU A 65 -1.35 -14.19 -6.12
C GLU A 65 -1.91 -15.55 -6.54
N LEU A 66 -3.13 -15.89 -6.13
CA LEU A 66 -3.80 -17.13 -6.55
C LEU A 66 -4.14 -17.14 -8.05
N ILE A 67 -4.59 -16.01 -8.60
CA ILE A 67 -4.90 -15.91 -10.05
C ILE A 67 -3.61 -16.00 -10.88
N ALA A 68 -2.52 -15.35 -10.44
CA ALA A 68 -1.24 -15.41 -11.12
C ALA A 68 -0.61 -16.82 -11.07
N LEU A 69 -0.80 -17.53 -9.96
CA LEU A 69 -0.32 -18.90 -9.80
C LEU A 69 -1.09 -19.88 -10.70
N ASP A 70 -2.40 -19.70 -10.84
CA ASP A 70 -3.23 -20.51 -11.75
C ASP A 70 -2.81 -20.31 -13.22
N GLU A 71 -2.54 -19.07 -13.63
CA GLU A 71 -2.03 -18.75 -14.97
C GLU A 71 -0.65 -19.39 -15.25
N GLU A 72 0.25 -19.37 -14.26
CA GLU A 72 1.56 -20.01 -14.35
C GLU A 72 1.45 -21.54 -14.47
N VAL A 73 0.59 -22.16 -13.68
CA VAL A 73 0.31 -23.61 -13.73
C VAL A 73 -0.21 -24.01 -15.12
N LEU A 74 -1.17 -23.26 -15.67
CA LEU A 74 -1.73 -23.53 -16.99
C LEU A 74 -0.67 -23.43 -18.09
N LEU A 75 0.24 -22.45 -18.01
CA LEU A 75 1.35 -22.29 -18.95
C LEU A 75 2.34 -23.47 -18.88
N TYR A 76 2.62 -24.00 -17.69
CA TYR A 76 3.48 -25.18 -17.53
C TYR A 76 2.84 -26.46 -18.08
N ILE A 77 1.52 -26.58 -17.97
CA ILE A 77 0.74 -27.67 -18.58
C ILE A 77 0.78 -27.53 -20.12
N GLU A 78 0.51 -26.34 -20.67
CA GLU A 78 0.50 -26.11 -22.12
C GLU A 78 1.89 -26.27 -22.77
N SER A 79 2.95 -25.85 -22.08
CA SER A 79 4.32 -26.04 -22.54
C SER A 79 4.82 -27.50 -22.45
N ASN A 80 3.95 -28.42 -22.03
CA ASN A 80 4.22 -29.85 -21.88
C ASN A 80 5.44 -30.11 -20.97
N GLN A 81 5.70 -29.20 -20.02
CA GLN A 81 6.72 -29.33 -19.00
C GLN A 81 6.20 -30.12 -17.79
N TRP A 82 4.90 -30.03 -17.52
CA TRP A 82 4.20 -30.87 -16.54
C TRP A 82 3.38 -31.93 -17.25
N SER A 83 3.65 -33.20 -16.93
CA SER A 83 2.81 -34.30 -17.41
C SER A 83 1.59 -34.48 -16.49
N ALA A 84 0.52 -35.12 -16.99
CA ALA A 84 -0.66 -35.43 -16.19
C ALA A 84 -0.31 -36.23 -14.92
N GLU A 85 0.69 -37.12 -15.01
CA GLU A 85 1.20 -37.88 -13.87
C GLU A 85 1.86 -36.97 -12.82
N ASP A 86 2.64 -35.98 -13.24
CA ASP A 86 3.29 -35.04 -12.33
C ASP A 86 2.26 -34.17 -11.59
N VAL A 87 1.24 -33.69 -12.31
CA VAL A 87 0.14 -32.89 -11.71
C VAL A 87 -0.66 -33.72 -10.71
N LEU A 88 -0.95 -34.99 -11.04
CA LEU A 88 -1.67 -35.90 -10.15
C LEU A 88 -0.83 -36.24 -8.90
N SER A 89 0.50 -36.37 -9.03
CA SER A 89 1.39 -36.66 -7.90
C SER A 89 1.46 -35.56 -6.83
N LEU A 90 1.05 -34.33 -7.18
CA LEU A 90 1.00 -33.17 -6.28
C LEU A 90 -0.31 -33.08 -5.49
N SER A 91 -1.33 -33.86 -5.87
CA SER A 91 -2.64 -33.92 -5.22
C SER A 91 -2.63 -34.82 -3.98
N ASP A 92 -3.43 -34.47 -2.97
CA ASP A 92 -3.61 -35.27 -1.75
C ASP A 92 -4.27 -36.64 -2.02
N ASP A 93 -5.14 -36.73 -3.05
CA ASP A 93 -5.81 -37.97 -3.46
C ASP A 93 -5.97 -38.04 -5.00
N PRO A 94 -4.97 -38.59 -5.72
CA PRO A 94 -5.01 -38.66 -7.18
C PRO A 94 -6.08 -39.63 -7.73
N ASN A 95 -6.45 -40.67 -6.95
CA ASN A 95 -7.43 -41.66 -7.42
C ASN A 95 -8.83 -41.08 -7.51
N ALA A 96 -9.21 -40.23 -6.56
CA ALA A 96 -10.50 -39.54 -6.60
C ALA A 96 -10.64 -38.64 -7.84
N ILE A 97 -9.57 -37.93 -8.22
CA ILE A 97 -9.54 -37.07 -9.41
C ILE A 97 -9.62 -37.91 -10.69
N LEU A 98 -8.90 -39.03 -10.74
CA LEU A 98 -8.97 -39.97 -11.87
C LEU A 98 -10.37 -40.55 -12.04
N ASP A 99 -10.99 -40.98 -10.94
CA ASP A 99 -12.36 -41.52 -10.95
C ASP A 99 -13.38 -40.48 -11.44
N GLU A 100 -13.21 -39.21 -11.03
CA GLU A 100 -14.05 -38.09 -11.48
C GLU A 100 -13.89 -37.82 -12.98
N ILE A 101 -12.66 -37.75 -13.50
CA ILE A 101 -12.39 -37.55 -14.93
C ILE A 101 -12.94 -38.71 -15.77
N ILE A 102 -12.72 -39.95 -15.33
CA ILE A 102 -13.24 -41.14 -16.02
C ILE A 102 -14.76 -41.12 -16.05
N GLN A 103 -15.40 -40.75 -14.94
CA GLN A 103 -16.85 -40.67 -14.87
C GLN A 103 -17.40 -39.58 -15.81
N GLU A 104 -16.76 -38.40 -15.86
CA GLU A 104 -17.14 -37.31 -16.76
C GLU A 104 -17.00 -37.68 -18.25
N GLU A 105 -15.98 -38.45 -18.62
CA GLU A 105 -15.79 -38.93 -20.00
C GLU A 105 -16.72 -40.10 -20.37
N LEU A 106 -17.02 -40.98 -19.39
CA LEU A 106 -17.84 -42.17 -19.61
C LEU A 106 -19.35 -41.87 -19.64
N ASP A 107 -19.83 -40.92 -18.84
CA ASP A 107 -21.25 -40.52 -18.78
C ASP A 107 -21.85 -40.16 -20.15
N PRO A 108 -21.22 -39.32 -21.01
CA PRO A 108 -21.76 -39.02 -22.34
C PRO A 108 -21.70 -40.22 -23.30
N LEU A 109 -20.70 -41.10 -23.18
CA LEU A 109 -20.57 -42.30 -24.02
C LEU A 109 -21.62 -43.38 -23.68
N LEU A 110 -22.01 -43.50 -22.41
CA LEU A 110 -23.08 -44.39 -21.99
C LEU A 110 -24.46 -43.94 -22.48
N ILE A 111 -24.67 -42.62 -22.64
CA ILE A 111 -25.92 -42.08 -23.19
C ILE A 111 -26.03 -42.42 -24.68
N GLU A 112 -24.94 -42.28 -25.45
CA GLU A 112 -24.90 -42.58 -26.88
C GLU A 112 -25.15 -44.08 -27.17
N GLU A 113 -24.59 -44.99 -26.36
CA GLU A 113 -24.78 -46.44 -26.54
C GLU A 113 -26.23 -46.90 -26.23
N THR A 114 -26.95 -46.15 -25.39
CA THR A 114 -28.35 -46.45 -25.02
C THR A 114 -29.39 -45.90 -25.99
N GLU A 115 -29.09 -44.89 -26.82
CA GLU A 115 -30.02 -44.40 -27.84
C GLU A 115 -30.06 -45.31 -29.09
N ASP A 116 -28.95 -45.93 -29.46
CA ASP A 116 -28.87 -46.83 -30.62
C ASP A 116 -29.52 -48.20 -30.39
N THR A 117 -29.79 -48.59 -29.14
CA THR A 117 -30.42 -49.88 -28.80
C THR A 117 -31.95 -49.85 -28.81
N TYR A 118 -32.59 -48.69 -28.99
CA TYR A 118 -34.06 -48.54 -29.00
C TYR A 118 -34.66 -48.08 -30.34
N THR A 119 -33.92 -48.16 -31.45
CA THR A 119 -34.49 -47.98 -32.79
C THR A 119 -34.55 -49.31 -33.56
N PHE A 120 -35.65 -50.06 -33.35
CA PHE A 120 -36.08 -51.13 -34.24
C PHE A 120 -37.54 -50.92 -34.67
#